data_AF-A0A6J5TK00-F1
#
_entry.id   AF-A0A6J5TK00-F1
#
_cell.length_a   1.000
_cell.length_b   1.000
_cell.length_c   1.000
_cell.angle_alpha   90.00
_cell.angle_beta   90.00
_cell.angle_gamma   90.00
#
_symmetry.space_group_name_H-M   'P 1'
#
loop_
_entity.id
_entity.type
_entity.pdbx_description
1 polymer ?
#
loop_
_entity_poly.entity_id
_entity_poly.type
_entity_poly.pdbx_seq_one_letter_code
_entity_poly.pdbx_strand_id
1 'polypeptide(L)'
;MINALKGGVREKVELATKFGIYLVDKKREVRGDPAYVRAAAEDSLKRLGVDSVDLYYQHRIDPTVPIEVTVCLLPSLRFDLL
;
A
#
# COMPACT_ATOMS: atom_id res chain seq x y z
N MET A 1 2.98 -1.27 16.16
CA MET A 1 1.86 -0.48 15.58
C MET A 1 0.54 -1.27 15.53
N ILE A 2 0.54 -2.57 15.19
CA ILE A 2 -0.66 -3.45 15.15
C ILE A 2 -1.55 -3.34 16.41
N ASN A 3 -0.96 -3.15 17.59
CA ASN A 3 -1.74 -3.07 18.84
C ASN A 3 -2.65 -1.84 18.93
N ALA A 4 -2.36 -0.75 18.21
CA ALA A 4 -3.13 0.50 18.31
C ALA A 4 -4.52 0.39 17.66
N LEU A 5 -4.72 -0.54 16.73
CA LEU A 5 -5.98 -0.72 16.00
C LEU A 5 -6.91 -1.76 16.65
N LYS A 6 -6.44 -2.48 17.68
CA LYS A 6 -7.21 -3.52 18.38
C LYS A 6 -8.30 -2.92 19.28
N GLY A 7 -9.22 -3.77 19.76
CA GLY A 7 -10.22 -3.38 20.77
C GLY A 7 -11.31 -2.45 20.24
N GLY A 8 -11.66 -2.57 18.95
CA GLY A 8 -12.71 -1.76 18.33
C GLY A 8 -12.26 -0.35 17.92
N VAL A 9 -10.93 -0.11 17.81
CA VAL A 9 -10.39 1.18 17.37
C VAL A 9 -10.39 1.28 15.84
N ARG A 10 -10.17 0.17 15.13
CA ARG A 10 -10.11 0.14 13.66
C ARG A 10 -11.37 0.75 13.01
N GLU A 11 -12.53 0.52 13.60
CA GLU A 11 -13.84 0.97 13.11
C GLU A 11 -14.11 2.45 13.41
N LYS A 12 -13.25 3.10 14.19
CA LYS A 12 -13.40 4.49 14.65
C LYS A 12 -12.39 5.44 14.01
N VAL A 13 -11.55 4.95 13.11
CA VAL A 13 -10.45 5.71 12.50
C VAL A 13 -10.35 5.42 11.01
N GLU A 14 -9.93 6.43 10.26
CA GLU A 14 -9.52 6.30 8.87
C GLU A 14 -8.03 5.95 8.80
N LEU A 15 -7.73 4.77 8.26
CA LEU A 15 -6.38 4.26 8.14
C LEU A 15 -5.83 4.58 6.75
N ALA A 16 -4.87 5.50 6.72
CA ALA A 16 -4.10 5.82 5.51
C ALA A 16 -2.72 5.14 5.54
N THR A 17 -2.31 4.55 4.42
CA THR A 17 -0.94 4.05 4.23
C THR A 17 -0.48 4.26 2.78
N LYS A 18 0.79 3.96 2.52
CA LYS A 18 1.45 4.33 1.28
C LYS A 18 2.50 3.34 0.82
N PHE A 19 2.75 3.34 -0.49
CA PHE A 19 3.76 2.50 -1.15
C PHE A 19 4.70 3.32 -2.04
N GLY A 20 5.61 2.66 -2.73
CA GLY A 20 6.41 3.27 -3.79
C GLY A 20 7.89 3.40 -3.46
N ILE A 21 8.28 3.47 -2.19
CA ILE A 21 9.70 3.47 -1.80
C ILE A 21 10.14 2.04 -1.49
N TYR A 22 11.25 1.59 -2.09
CA TYR A 22 11.90 0.33 -1.78
C TYR A 22 13.41 0.53 -1.57
N LEU A 23 14.08 -0.46 -0.99
CA LEU A 23 15.52 -0.42 -0.71
C LEU A 23 16.28 -1.29 -1.70
N VAL A 24 17.25 -0.69 -2.39
CA VAL A 24 18.25 -1.38 -3.23
C VAL A 24 19.61 -0.95 -2.72
N ASP A 25 20.46 -1.88 -2.31
CA ASP A 25 21.82 -1.59 -1.82
C ASP A 25 21.88 -0.45 -0.79
N LYS A 26 20.95 -0.47 0.18
CA LYS A 26 20.78 0.55 1.24
C LYS A 26 20.39 1.95 0.74
N LYS A 27 20.09 2.12 -0.55
CA LYS A 27 19.54 3.34 -1.13
C LYS A 27 18.04 3.21 -1.30
N ARG A 28 17.34 4.34 -1.16
CA ARG A 28 15.90 4.43 -1.41
C ARG A 28 15.66 4.67 -2.88
N GLU A 29 14.97 3.73 -3.51
CA GLU A 29 14.53 3.84 -4.89
C GLU A 29 13.00 3.91 -4.95
N VAL A 30 12.46 4.29 -6.11
CA VAL A 30 11.01 4.44 -6.34
C VAL A 30 10.53 3.42 -7.35
N ARG A 31 9.37 2.81 -7.08
CA ARG A 31 8.77 1.78 -7.95
C ARG A 31 7.25 1.91 -8.01
N GLY A 32 6.70 1.96 -9.23
CA GLY A 32 5.27 2.16 -9.50
C GLY A 32 4.63 1.10 -10.39
N ASP A 33 5.37 0.07 -10.83
CA ASP A 33 4.79 -0.93 -11.73
C ASP A 33 3.70 -1.79 -11.05
N PRO A 34 2.74 -2.33 -11.83
CA PRO A 34 1.58 -3.00 -11.27
C PRO A 34 1.87 -4.20 -10.36
N ALA A 35 2.92 -4.97 -10.65
CA ALA A 35 3.29 -6.12 -9.85
C ALA A 35 3.79 -5.69 -8.47
N TYR A 36 4.64 -4.64 -8.43
CA TYR A 36 5.11 -4.07 -7.17
C TYR A 36 3.97 -3.46 -6.34
N VAL A 37 3.06 -2.71 -6.97
CA VAL A 37 1.95 -2.09 -6.23
C VAL A 37 1.06 -3.13 -5.55
N ARG A 38 0.73 -4.24 -6.21
CA ARG A 38 -0.05 -5.33 -5.57
C ARG A 38 0.71 -5.93 -4.40
N ALA A 39 1.97 -6.32 -4.62
CA ALA A 39 2.80 -6.91 -3.57
C ALA A 39 2.94 -5.99 -2.35
N ALA A 40 3.19 -4.69 -2.58
CA ALA A 40 3.31 -3.69 -1.52
C ALA A 40 2.01 -3.49 -0.73
N ALA A 41 0.85 -3.68 -1.38
CA ALA A 41 -0.44 -3.55 -0.74
C ALA A 41 -0.74 -4.74 0.17
N GLU A 42 -0.56 -5.97 -0.33
CA GLU A 42 -0.67 -7.21 0.45
C GLU A 42 0.24 -7.17 1.69
N ASP A 43 1.49 -6.77 1.48
CA ASP A 43 2.49 -6.60 2.52
C ASP A 43 2.06 -5.58 3.59
N SER A 44 1.40 -4.49 3.17
CA SER A 44 0.91 -3.46 4.08
C SER A 44 -0.23 -3.97 4.93
N LEU A 45 -1.20 -4.66 4.34
CA LEU A 45 -2.32 -5.28 5.04
C LEU A 45 -1.83 -6.31 6.05
N LYS A 46 -0.91 -7.20 5.64
CA LYS A 46 -0.29 -8.19 6.52
C LYS A 46 0.43 -7.56 7.70
N ARG A 47 1.22 -6.50 7.47
CA ARG A 47 1.95 -5.79 8.55
C ARG A 47 1.04 -5.02 9.49
N LEU A 48 -0.09 -4.52 8.99
CA LEU A 48 -1.07 -3.78 9.79
C LEU A 48 -2.05 -4.72 10.51
N GLY A 49 -2.23 -5.95 10.00
CA GLY A 49 -3.18 -6.93 10.52
C GLY A 49 -4.63 -6.50 10.28
N VAL A 50 -4.91 -5.96 9.09
CA VAL A 50 -6.24 -5.48 8.67
C VAL A 50 -6.54 -5.94 7.26
N ASP A 51 -7.83 -6.03 6.92
CA ASP A 51 -8.28 -6.50 5.61
C ASP A 51 -8.34 -5.36 4.58
N SER A 52 -8.43 -4.12 5.06
CA SER A 52 -8.54 -2.92 4.21
C SER A 52 -7.96 -1.68 4.87
N VAL A 53 -7.60 -0.72 4.02
CA VAL A 53 -7.21 0.65 4.39
C VAL A 53 -8.14 1.63 3.69
N ASP A 54 -8.40 2.76 4.33
CA ASP A 54 -9.34 3.77 3.84
C ASP A 54 -8.70 4.66 2.76
N LEU A 55 -7.38 4.85 2.84
CA LEU A 55 -6.61 5.57 1.82
C LEU A 55 -5.27 4.87 1.55
N TYR A 56 -5.05 4.47 0.29
CA TYR A 56 -3.78 3.93 -0.18
C TYR A 56 -3.20 4.83 -1.27
N TYR A 57 -2.03 5.43 -1.00
CA TYR A 57 -1.43 6.39 -1.92
C TYR A 57 0.01 6.05 -2.31
N GLN A 58 0.38 6.45 -3.52
CA GLN A 58 1.76 6.38 -3.98
C GLN A 58 2.58 7.47 -3.26
N HIS A 59 3.62 7.07 -2.53
CA HIS A 59 4.44 7.98 -1.73
C HIS A 59 5.32 8.87 -2.59
N ARG A 60 5.85 8.32 -3.70
CA ARG A 60 6.68 9.01 -4.70
C ARG A 60 6.36 8.43 -6.08
N ILE A 61 6.28 9.31 -7.07
CA ILE A 61 6.00 8.95 -8.46
C ILE A 61 7.25 8.27 -9.04
N ASP A 62 7.05 7.11 -9.63
CA ASP A 62 8.08 6.42 -10.42
C ASP A 62 8.14 7.09 -11.81
N PRO A 63 9.23 7.77 -12.19
CA PRO A 63 9.32 8.45 -13.48
C PRO A 63 9.45 7.48 -14.67
N THR A 64 9.68 6.19 -14.42
CA THR A 64 9.86 5.17 -15.47
C THR A 64 8.55 4.49 -15.87
N VAL A 65 7.47 4.72 -15.12
CA VAL A 65 6.14 4.14 -15.34
C VAL A 65 5.14 5.26 -15.56
N PRO A 66 4.36 5.28 -16.66
CA PRO A 66 3.29 6.25 -16.83
C PRO A 66 2.33 6.22 -15.63
N ILE A 67 1.97 7.38 -15.11
CA ILE A 67 1.23 7.47 -13.84
C ILE A 67 -0.12 6.76 -13.92
N GLU A 68 -0.75 6.74 -15.09
CA GLU A 68 -2.01 6.07 -15.36
C GLU A 68 -1.90 4.56 -15.15
N VAL A 69 -0.76 3.95 -15.51
CA VAL A 69 -0.52 2.51 -15.28
C VAL A 69 -0.53 2.20 -13.78
N THR A 70 0.00 3.11 -12.97
CA THR A 70 0.03 2.95 -11.50
C THR A 70 -1.35 3.23 -10.90
N VAL A 71 -1.98 4.35 -11.27
CA VAL A 71 -3.21 4.84 -10.64
C VAL A 71 -4.42 4.01 -11.04
N CYS A 72 -4.54 3.61 -12.32
CA CYS A 72 -5.64 2.77 -12.78
C CYS A 72 -5.64 1.37 -12.15
N LEU A 73 -4.52 0.93 -11.57
CA LEU A 73 -4.48 -0.30 -10.79
C LEU A 73 -5.18 -0.16 -9.43
N LEU A 74 -5.11 1.01 -8.78
CA LEU A 74 -5.57 1.19 -7.40
C LEU A 74 -7.04 0.80 -7.18
N PRO A 75 -8.01 1.15 -8.04
CA PRO A 75 -9.40 0.72 -7.89
C PRO A 75 -9.59 -0.80 -7.97
N SER A 76 -8.66 -1.52 -8.63
CA SER A 76 -8.73 -2.98 -8.80
C SER A 76 -8.07 -3.76 -7.65
N LEU A 77 -7.48 -3.08 -6.67
CA LEU A 77 -6.91 -3.68 -5.48
C LEU A 77 -8.05 -4.12 -4.54
N ARG A 78 -8.65 -5.26 -4.86
CA ARG A 78 -9.61 -5.95 -4.01
C ARG A 78 -8.89 -7.15 -3.42
N PHE A 79 -8.75 -7.16 -2.10
CA PHE A 79 -8.05 -8.21 -1.37
C PHE A 79 -9.09 -9.18 -0.84
N ASP A 80 -9.31 -10.26 -1.58
CA ASP A 80 -10.05 -11.41 -1.07
C ASP A 80 -9.07 -12.21 -0.20
N LEU A 81 -9.05 -11.92 1.10
CA LEU A 81 -8.34 -12.76 2.06
C LEU A 81 -9.05 -14.11 2.14
N LEU A 82 -8.41 -15.16 1.62
CA LEU A 82 -8.76 -16.56 1.89
C LEU A 82 -8.47 -16.92 3.35
#